data_AF-A0A7Y3M8D2-F1
#
_entry.id   AF-A0A7Y3M8D2-F1
#
_cell.length_a   1.000
_cell.length_b   1.000
_cell.length_c   1.000
_cell.angle_alpha   90.00
_cell.angle_beta   90.00
_cell.angle_gamma   90.00
#
_symmetry.space_group_name_H-M   'P 1'
#
loop_
_entity.id
_entity.type
_entity.pdbx_description
1 polymer ?
#
loop_
_entity_poly.entity_id
_entity_poly.type
_entity_poly.pdbx_seq_one_letter_code
_entity_poly.pdbx_strand_id
1 'polypeptide(L)'
;MRNLHAILWIGLLFLGATTTAAWADGDPPRGECHRLTRQIVRYEGDLARAEERDNELWARANEAQLERLGARLRRRCPDHVPAPTFGDRVGAALDLAGRGAMKVLPFLY
;
A
#
# COMPACT_ATOMS: atom_id res chain seq x y z
N MET A 1 -36.09 38.64 27.66
CA MET A 1 -35.40 38.78 26.36
C MET A 1 -33.90 39.01 26.60
N ARG A 2 -33.11 37.98 26.95
CA ARG A 2 -31.67 38.12 27.29
C ARG A 2 -30.78 36.94 26.85
N ASN A 3 -31.30 36.02 26.03
CA ASN A 3 -30.66 34.72 25.76
C ASN A 3 -30.45 34.42 24.26
N LEU A 4 -30.59 35.41 23.37
CA LEU A 4 -30.45 35.23 21.92
C LEU A 4 -29.03 35.46 21.38
N HIS A 5 -28.15 36.10 22.14
CA HIS A 5 -26.77 36.36 21.70
C HIS A 5 -25.82 35.17 21.90
N ALA A 6 -26.13 34.23 22.80
CA ALA A 6 -25.25 33.10 23.10
C ALA A 6 -25.22 32.02 22.00
N ILE A 7 -26.32 31.90 21.23
CA ILE A 7 -26.44 30.88 20.18
C ILE A 7 -25.68 31.30 18.91
N LEU A 8 -25.51 32.61 18.67
CA LEU A 8 -24.87 33.13 17.46
C LEU A 8 -23.34 32.93 17.46
N TRP A 9 -22.71 32.82 18.63
CA TRP A 9 -21.25 32.62 18.74
C TRP A 9 -20.81 31.16 18.60
N ILE A 10 -21.70 30.20 18.83
CA ILE A 10 -21.35 28.76 18.75
C ILE A 10 -21.35 28.26 17.30
N GLY A 11 -22.07 28.93 16.38
CA GLY A 11 -22.13 28.55 14.97
C GLY A 11 -20.88 28.90 14.14
N LEU A 12 -20.06 29.86 14.57
CA LEU A 12 -18.94 30.39 13.77
C LEU A 12 -17.63 29.58 13.94
N LEU A 13 -17.60 28.57 14.81
CA LEU A 13 -16.37 27.82 15.13
C LEU A 13 -16.18 26.53 14.33
N PHE A 14 -17.13 26.14 13.47
CA PHE A 14 -17.06 24.87 12.72
C PHE A 14 -16.83 25.00 11.21
N LEU A 15 -16.65 26.22 10.67
CA LEU A 15 -16.64 26.44 9.22
C LEU A 15 -15.26 26.60 8.56
N GLY A 16 -14.16 26.18 9.19
CA GLY A 16 -12.83 26.45 8.63
C GLY A 16 -11.73 25.52 9.10
N ALA A 17 -11.77 24.24 8.71
CA ALA A 17 -10.56 23.41 8.61
C ALA A 17 -10.82 22.09 7.86
N THR A 18 -11.37 22.14 6.65
CA THR A 18 -11.12 21.05 5.68
C THR A 18 -9.89 21.40 4.86
N THR A 19 -8.73 21.53 5.52
CA THR A 19 -7.46 21.42 4.79
C THR A 19 -7.32 19.97 4.38
N THR A 20 -7.89 19.61 3.23
CA THR A 20 -7.44 18.45 2.48
C THR A 20 -5.99 18.73 2.15
N ALA A 21 -5.07 18.19 2.95
CA ALA A 21 -3.67 18.13 2.58
C ALA A 21 -3.62 17.37 1.26
N ALA A 22 -3.56 18.10 0.15
CA ALA A 22 -3.22 17.55 -1.14
C ALA A 22 -1.75 17.13 -0.99
N TRP A 23 -1.54 15.84 -0.75
CA TRP A 23 -0.21 15.25 -0.76
C TRP A 23 0.30 15.47 -2.17
N ALA A 24 1.11 16.51 -2.36
CA ALA A 24 1.79 16.72 -3.61
C ALA A 24 2.65 15.48 -3.87
N ASP A 25 2.29 14.71 -4.89
CA ASP A 25 3.17 13.72 -5.50
C ASP A 25 4.29 14.48 -6.23
N GLY A 26 5.09 15.25 -5.48
CA GLY A 26 6.34 15.83 -5.95
C GLY A 26 7.39 14.75 -6.13
N ASP A 27 8.48 15.11 -6.79
CA ASP A 27 9.63 14.22 -7.00
C ASP A 27 10.05 13.55 -5.68
N PRO A 28 10.35 12.23 -5.70
CA PRO A 28 10.78 11.53 -4.50
C PRO A 28 12.01 12.23 -3.90
N PRO A 29 12.09 12.43 -2.57
CA PRO A 29 13.29 12.93 -1.93
C PRO A 29 14.50 12.07 -2.34
N ARG A 30 15.66 12.70 -2.52
CA ARG A 30 16.90 11.98 -2.90
C ARG A 30 17.12 10.77 -2.00
N GLY A 31 17.17 9.58 -2.60
CA GLY A 31 17.37 8.32 -1.88
C GLY A 31 16.11 7.63 -1.34
N GLU A 32 14.91 8.17 -1.57
CA GLU A 32 13.65 7.51 -1.19
C GLU A 32 13.52 6.14 -1.88
N CYS A 33 13.81 6.06 -3.18
CA CYS A 33 13.74 4.81 -3.94
C CYS A 33 14.65 3.73 -3.34
N HIS A 34 15.91 4.08 -3.04
CA HIS A 34 16.85 3.16 -2.40
C HIS A 34 16.39 2.72 -1.00
N ARG A 35 15.80 3.64 -0.24
CA ARG A 35 15.23 3.35 1.07
C ARG A 35 14.05 2.38 0.96
N LEU A 36 13.14 2.60 0.02
CA LEU A 36 11.98 1.73 -0.21
C LEU A 36 12.45 0.32 -0.61
N THR A 37 13.42 0.20 -1.52
CA THR A 37 14.01 -1.08 -1.91
C THR A 37 14.62 -1.81 -0.71
N ARG A 38 15.39 -1.12 0.14
CA ARG A 38 15.94 -1.73 1.37
C ARG A 38 14.87 -2.19 2.35
N GLN A 39 13.76 -1.46 2.43
CA GLN A 39 12.64 -1.86 3.29
C GLN A 39 11.97 -3.12 2.75
N ILE A 40 11.76 -3.21 1.43
CA ILE A 40 11.20 -4.40 0.79
C ILE A 40 12.07 -5.63 1.09
N VAL A 41 13.38 -5.57 0.83
CA VAL A 41 14.31 -6.68 1.10
C VAL A 41 14.26 -7.14 2.56
N ARG A 42 14.13 -6.20 3.50
CA ARG A 42 13.99 -6.54 4.92
C ARG A 42 12.70 -7.32 5.19
N TYR A 43 11.56 -6.81 4.70
CA TYR A 43 10.27 -7.46 4.93
C TYR A 43 10.14 -8.80 4.20
N GLU A 44 10.82 -9.00 3.08
CA GLU A 44 10.93 -10.32 2.43
C GLU A 44 11.67 -11.32 3.32
N GLY A 45 12.79 -10.90 3.95
CA GLY A 45 13.49 -11.73 4.93
C GLY A 45 12.66 -12.02 6.18
N ASP A 46 11.84 -11.06 6.62
CA ASP A 46 10.93 -11.25 7.76
C ASP A 46 9.75 -12.16 7.41
N LEU A 47 9.25 -12.12 6.17
CA LEU A 47 8.24 -13.05 5.66
C LEU A 47 8.76 -14.49 5.65
N ALA A 48 9.92 -14.72 5.03
CA ALA A 48 10.56 -16.04 5.03
C ALA A 48 10.76 -16.56 6.47
N ARG A 49 11.18 -15.69 7.38
CA ARG A 49 11.36 -16.03 8.80
C ARG A 49 10.05 -16.38 9.51
N ALA A 50 8.95 -15.75 9.12
CA ALA A 50 7.61 -16.01 9.66
C ALA A 50 7.07 -17.35 9.15
N GLU A 51 7.28 -17.65 7.86
CA GLU A 51 6.95 -18.94 7.23
C GLU A 51 7.73 -20.09 7.86
N GLU A 52 9.04 -19.94 8.05
CA GLU A 52 9.89 -20.93 8.76
C GLU A 52 9.41 -21.24 10.20
N ARG A 53 8.61 -20.36 10.80
CA ARG A 53 8.07 -20.50 12.17
C ARG A 53 6.60 -20.88 12.20
N ASP A 54 5.99 -21.17 11.05
CA ASP A 54 4.55 -21.39 10.91
C ASP A 54 3.70 -20.31 11.57
N ASN A 55 4.18 -19.05 11.56
CA ASN A 55 3.47 -17.92 12.17
C ASN A 55 2.66 -17.17 11.11
N GLU A 56 1.46 -17.70 10.83
CA GLU A 56 0.57 -17.15 9.78
C GLU A 56 0.22 -15.68 9.99
N LEU A 57 0.00 -15.25 11.24
CA LEU A 57 -0.39 -13.87 11.53
C LEU A 57 0.76 -12.90 11.19
N TRP A 58 2.00 -13.31 11.48
CA TRP A 58 3.17 -12.53 11.10
C TRP A 58 3.42 -12.54 9.60
N ALA A 59 3.27 -13.70 8.93
CA ALA A 59 3.40 -13.82 7.49
C ALA A 59 2.42 -12.88 6.76
N ARG A 60 1.12 -12.95 7.09
CA ARG A 60 0.09 -12.08 6.50
C ARG A 60 0.36 -10.59 6.74
N ALA A 61 0.87 -10.23 7.92
CA ALA A 61 1.24 -8.85 8.22
C ALA A 61 2.40 -8.34 7.35
N ASN A 62 3.42 -9.19 7.13
CA ASN A 62 4.55 -8.86 6.26
C ASN A 62 4.13 -8.79 4.79
N GLU A 63 3.28 -9.70 4.31
CA GLU A 63 2.72 -9.67 2.96
C GLU A 63 1.98 -8.36 2.68
N ALA A 64 1.06 -7.96 3.57
CA ALA A 64 0.32 -6.71 3.43
C ALA A 64 1.25 -5.48 3.44
N GLN A 65 2.38 -5.55 4.15
CA GLN A 65 3.38 -4.48 4.16
C GLN A 65 4.19 -4.45 2.87
N LEU A 66 4.57 -5.60 2.32
CA LEU A 66 5.25 -5.73 1.03
C LEU A 66 4.38 -5.16 -0.10
N GLU A 67 3.08 -5.45 -0.09
CA GLU A 67 2.13 -4.90 -1.06
C GLU A 67 2.11 -3.35 -1.02
N ARG A 68 1.97 -2.76 0.18
CA ARG A 68 1.98 -1.30 0.36
C ARG A 68 3.29 -0.65 -0.10
N LEU A 69 4.42 -1.26 0.25
CA LEU A 69 5.74 -0.75 -0.14
C LEU A 69 5.97 -0.87 -1.65
N GLY A 70 5.59 -1.99 -2.26
CA GLY A 70 5.68 -2.20 -3.71
C GLY A 70 4.81 -1.20 -4.48
N ALA A 71 3.57 -0.97 -4.03
CA ALA A 71 2.70 0.05 -4.62
C ALA A 71 3.29 1.46 -4.50
N ARG A 72 3.89 1.80 -3.35
CA ARG A 72 4.57 3.09 -3.15
C ARG A 72 5.80 3.22 -4.04
N LEU A 73 6.61 2.17 -4.18
CA LEU A 73 7.79 2.17 -5.04
C LEU A 73 7.39 2.40 -6.50
N ARG A 74 6.40 1.66 -7.03
CA ARG A 74 5.89 1.84 -8.40
C ARG A 74 5.37 3.26 -8.65
N ARG A 75 4.69 3.85 -7.67
CA ARG A 75 4.16 5.22 -7.80
C ARG A 75 5.26 6.29 -7.77
N ARG A 76 6.24 6.15 -6.90
CA ARG A 76 7.26 7.18 -6.63
C ARG A 76 8.52 7.03 -7.47
N CYS A 77 8.83 5.81 -7.93
CA CYS A 77 10.11 5.45 -8.52
C CYS A 77 9.92 4.63 -9.81
N PRO A 78 9.29 5.20 -10.86
CA PRO A 78 8.98 4.46 -12.09
C PRO A 78 10.22 3.96 -12.84
N ASP A 79 11.32 4.72 -12.80
CA ASP A 79 12.59 4.36 -13.47
C ASP A 79 13.43 3.36 -12.66
N HIS A 80 13.07 3.17 -11.39
CA HIS A 80 13.71 2.17 -10.54
C HIS A 80 12.96 0.87 -10.76
N VAL A 81 13.33 0.11 -11.78
CA VAL A 81 12.86 -1.27 -11.97
C VAL A 81 13.55 -2.11 -10.88
N PRO A 82 12.88 -2.47 -9.76
CA PRO A 82 13.51 -3.38 -8.82
C PRO A 82 13.72 -4.72 -9.52
N ALA A 83 14.74 -5.47 -9.11
CA ALA A 83 14.75 -6.92 -9.36
C ALA A 83 13.39 -7.48 -8.91
N PRO A 84 12.80 -8.44 -9.65
CA PRO A 84 11.43 -8.91 -9.39
C PRO A 84 11.29 -9.29 -7.93
N THR A 85 10.44 -8.55 -7.21
CA THR A 85 10.18 -8.79 -5.79
C THR A 85 9.39 -10.10 -5.65
N PHE A 86 9.32 -10.65 -4.43
CA PHE A 86 8.40 -11.76 -4.16
C PHE A 86 6.96 -11.42 -4.58
N GLY A 87 6.51 -10.18 -4.36
CA GLY A 87 5.20 -9.70 -4.82
C GLY A 87 5.03 -9.70 -6.34
N ASP A 88 6.09 -9.43 -7.11
CA ASP A 88 6.04 -9.52 -8.57
C ASP A 88 6.04 -10.99 -9.05
N ARG A 89 6.72 -11.88 -8.33
CA ARG A 89 6.69 -13.33 -8.60
C ARG A 89 5.34 -13.96 -8.25
N VAL A 90 4.76 -13.58 -7.11
CA VAL A 90 3.43 -14.02 -6.67
C VAL A 90 2.35 -13.40 -7.55
N GLY A 91 2.46 -12.12 -7.88
CA GLY A 91 1.55 -11.45 -8.81
C GLY A 91 1.59 -12.08 -10.21
N ALA A 92 2.79 -12.38 -10.73
CA ALA A 92 2.95 -13.13 -11.98
C ALA A 92 2.39 -14.56 -11.87
N ALA A 93 2.59 -15.25 -10.74
CA ALA A 93 2.05 -16.59 -10.52
C ALA A 93 0.52 -16.59 -10.42
N LEU A 94 -0.08 -15.62 -9.72
CA LEU A 94 -1.52 -15.45 -9.59
C LEU A 94 -2.16 -15.03 -10.91
N ASP A 95 -1.51 -14.18 -11.70
CA ASP A 95 -1.99 -13.79 -13.04
C ASP A 95 -1.89 -14.95 -14.04
N LEU A 96 -0.84 -15.79 -13.95
CA LEU A 96 -0.75 -17.03 -14.72
C LEU A 96 -1.84 -18.03 -14.32
N ALA A 97 -2.10 -18.17 -13.01
CA ALA A 97 -3.15 -19.03 -12.48
C ALA A 97 -4.55 -18.52 -12.86
N GLY A 98 -4.79 -17.21 -12.81
CA GLY A 98 -6.05 -16.57 -13.22
C GLY A 98 -6.32 -16.73 -14.73
N ARG A 99 -5.31 -16.56 -15.58
CA ARG A 99 -5.42 -16.83 -17.02
C ARG A 99 -5.59 -18.33 -17.32
N GLY A 100 -4.97 -19.21 -16.53
CA GLY A 100 -5.19 -20.66 -16.59
C GLY A 100 -6.63 -21.04 -16.22
N ALA A 101 -7.16 -20.51 -15.12
CA ALA A 101 -8.53 -20.75 -14.67
C ALA A 101 -9.57 -20.27 -15.70
N MET A 102 -9.37 -19.10 -16.30
CA MET A 102 -10.24 -18.61 -17.38
C MET A 102 -10.12 -19.41 -18.69
N LYS A 103 -8.99 -20.11 -18.94
CA LYS A 103 -8.84 -20.99 -20.11
C LYS A 103 -9.43 -22.39 -19.92
N VAL A 104 -9.62 -22.84 -18.68
CA VAL A 104 -10.22 -24.15 -18.36
C VAL A 104 -11.74 -24.08 -18.19
N LEU A 105 -12.29 -22.89 -17.87
CA LEU A 105 -13.73 -22.66 -17.74
C LEU A 105 -14.58 -22.69 -19.04
N PRO A 106 -14.09 -22.52 -20.29
CA PRO A 106 -14.95 -22.65 -21.47
C PRO A 106 -15.28 -24.11 -21.83
N PHE A 107 -14.78 -25.10 -21.07
CA PHE A 107 -15.07 -26.53 -21.28
C PHE A 107 -16.07 -27.12 -20.27
N LEU A 108 -16.63 -26.31 -19.36
CA LEU A 108 -17.62 -26.75 -18.36
C LEU A 108 -19.01 -26.11 -18.54
N TYR A 109 -19.34 -25.66 -19.75
CA TYR A 109 -20.70 -25.24 -20.11
C TYR A 109 -21.15 -25.87 -21.43
#